data_AF-A0A7Y9VWY6-F1
#
_entry.id   AF-A0A7Y9VWY6-F1
#
_cell.length_a   1.000
_cell.length_b   1.000
_cell.length_c   1.000
_cell.angle_alpha   90.00
_cell.angle_beta   90.00
_cell.angle_gamma   90.00
#
_symmetry.space_group_name_H-M   'P 1'
#
loop_
_entity.id
_entity.type
_entity.pdbx_description
1 polymer ?
#
loop_
_entity_poly.entity_id
_entity_poly.type
_entity_poly.pdbx_seq_one_letter_code
_entity_poly.pdbx_strand_id
1 'polypeptide(L)'
;MNIPVPDSLSANAPCLLNTPFVVDLDGTLLKTDLLFECAMAFAGNAPLQCCKPLVWLCRGRSYLKERLAQATTIDVTTLPYDPDVLWMIEAQRDSGRRIVLATASHYSLAVRIAEHLKVFDEVLATTLECNLSGMHKRDLLVELHGEGGFDYVGNSFDDLPIWRSARQGYVVNPLPGVELATRHLGNVVRVIRPGPTSLRYWYKAFRIHQWVKNALIFVPLLAAHQLANPLLLWHGVLAFLFFGLCASGVYVLNDLLDLADDRKHPTKHNRPFANGSLSIKSGLMVSPLLLLVSFTGAWIWLPHQFLTVLACYYVLTLVYSLVLKRLMALDVIALALLYTLRIIAGGAAFELELTVWMLAFSMFMFLSLALVKRYAELLQALHSGITGRAGGRDYFPADLAMLSSLGAASGYLAVMVLALYIHDSATTALYAHPRWIWLACPVLLLWMTRVWLLTHRGRMNDDPVVFAMRDRLSLAMGVVFCLVFWTAI
;
A
#
# COMPACT_ATOMS: atom_id res chain seq x y z
N MET A 1 20.12 -20.98 2.21
CA MET A 1 21.58 -20.72 2.14
C MET A 1 22.11 -21.09 3.51
N ASN A 2 22.82 -22.21 3.62
CA ASN A 2 23.29 -22.74 4.91
C ASN A 2 24.35 -21.79 5.49
N ILE A 3 24.01 -21.11 6.58
CA ILE A 3 24.97 -20.34 7.37
C ILE A 3 25.60 -21.32 8.36
N PRO A 4 26.94 -21.43 8.45
CA PRO A 4 27.59 -22.37 9.34
C PRO A 4 27.43 -21.93 10.80
N VAL A 5 27.24 -22.91 11.69
CA VAL A 5 27.26 -22.75 13.15
C VAL A 5 28.71 -22.46 13.59
N PRO A 6 28.99 -21.39 14.36
CA PRO A 6 30.31 -21.22 14.97
C PRO A 6 30.43 -22.11 16.23
N ASP A 7 31.45 -22.96 16.26
CA ASP A 7 31.82 -23.91 17.32
C ASP A 7 32.37 -23.24 18.61
N SER A 8 31.65 -22.30 19.23
CA SER A 8 32.13 -21.64 20.46
C SER A 8 31.18 -21.70 21.67
N LEU A 9 30.22 -22.64 21.69
CA LEU A 9 29.24 -22.75 22.78
C LEU A 9 29.51 -23.85 23.82
N SER A 10 30.67 -24.51 23.81
CA SER A 10 30.90 -25.72 24.61
C SER A 10 31.72 -25.57 25.90
N ALA A 11 31.89 -24.36 26.48
CA ALA A 11 32.78 -24.19 27.66
C ALA A 11 32.20 -23.50 28.92
N ASN A 12 30.93 -23.08 29.00
CA ASN A 12 30.38 -22.36 30.18
C ASN A 12 28.98 -22.83 30.62
N ALA A 13 28.78 -24.15 30.77
CA ALA A 13 27.45 -24.75 30.98
C ALA A 13 26.70 -24.42 32.31
N PRO A 14 27.33 -24.21 33.50
CA PRO A 14 26.53 -24.06 34.73
C PRO A 14 25.97 -22.64 34.98
N CYS A 15 26.54 -21.59 34.39
CA CYS A 15 26.06 -20.20 34.56
C CYS A 15 24.93 -19.78 33.61
N LEU A 16 24.65 -20.56 32.55
CA LEU A 16 23.68 -20.17 31.52
C LEU A 16 22.23 -20.41 31.93
N LEU A 17 21.96 -21.44 32.74
CA LEU A 17 20.60 -21.84 33.15
C LEU A 17 19.87 -20.77 33.97
N ASN A 18 20.61 -19.93 34.73
CA ASN A 18 20.02 -18.90 35.58
C ASN A 18 19.94 -17.51 34.95
N THR A 19 20.54 -17.29 33.77
CA THR A 19 20.52 -15.97 33.13
C THR A 19 19.33 -15.83 32.18
N PRO A 20 18.35 -14.96 32.47
CA PRO A 20 17.21 -14.75 31.58
C PRO A 20 17.65 -14.19 30.23
N PHE A 21 16.93 -14.58 29.19
CA PHE A 21 17.07 -14.06 27.83
C PHE A 21 15.95 -13.05 27.58
N VAL A 22 16.32 -11.77 27.60
CA VAL A 22 15.37 -10.65 27.55
C VAL A 22 15.26 -10.16 26.11
N VAL A 23 14.03 -10.03 25.62
CA VAL A 23 13.75 -9.70 24.23
C VAL A 23 12.89 -8.46 24.15
N ASP A 24 13.34 -7.48 23.35
CA ASP A 24 12.51 -6.34 22.98
C ASP A 24 11.47 -6.68 21.91
N LEU A 25 10.39 -5.90 21.85
CA LEU A 25 9.28 -6.16 20.95
C LEU A 25 9.37 -5.37 19.65
N ASP A 26 9.29 -4.04 19.73
CA ASP A 26 9.08 -3.15 18.58
C ASP A 26 10.37 -3.01 17.77
N GLY A 27 10.34 -3.42 16.50
CA GLY A 27 11.51 -3.45 15.61
C GLY A 27 12.56 -4.52 15.95
N THR A 28 12.35 -5.32 17.00
CA THR A 28 13.19 -6.48 17.37
C THR A 28 12.46 -7.78 17.06
N LEU A 29 11.52 -8.23 17.91
CA LEU A 29 10.67 -9.39 17.64
C LEU A 29 9.67 -9.11 16.51
N LEU A 30 9.11 -7.91 16.47
CA LEU A 30 8.29 -7.42 15.38
C LEU A 30 9.16 -6.61 14.42
N LYS A 31 8.92 -6.75 13.11
CA LYS A 31 9.55 -5.86 12.11
C LYS A 31 8.94 -4.45 12.08
N THR A 32 7.82 -4.27 12.77
CA THR A 32 7.09 -3.00 12.87
C THR A 32 7.02 -2.54 14.33
N ASP A 33 6.41 -1.37 14.53
CA ASP A 33 6.23 -0.73 15.83
C ASP A 33 4.73 -0.63 16.12
N LEU A 34 4.30 -1.21 17.24
CA LEU A 34 2.91 -1.34 17.65
C LEU A 34 2.20 0.00 17.85
N LEU A 35 2.93 1.07 18.21
CA LEU A 35 2.33 2.39 18.34
C LEU A 35 1.80 2.86 16.97
N PHE A 36 2.60 2.68 15.92
CA PHE A 36 2.20 3.05 14.57
C PHE A 36 1.15 2.09 14.00
N GLU A 37 1.22 0.80 14.33
CA GLU A 37 0.16 -0.17 14.00
C GLU A 37 -1.19 0.27 14.57
N CYS A 38 -1.24 0.61 15.86
CA CYS A 38 -2.45 1.10 16.52
C CYS A 38 -2.91 2.42 15.91
N ALA A 39 -1.99 3.35 15.63
CA ALA A 39 -2.35 4.64 15.04
C ALA A 39 -3.01 4.48 13.66
N MET A 40 -2.48 3.59 12.82
CA MET A 40 -3.05 3.31 11.50
C MET A 40 -4.39 2.58 11.59
N ALA A 41 -4.50 1.58 12.47
CA ALA A 41 -5.76 0.89 12.72
C ALA A 41 -6.85 1.85 13.23
N PHE A 42 -6.49 2.78 14.12
CA PHE A 42 -7.39 3.81 14.62
C PHE A 42 -7.84 4.75 13.50
N ALA A 43 -6.91 5.23 12.67
CA ALA A 43 -7.22 6.11 11.55
C ALA A 43 -8.12 5.44 10.50
N GLY A 44 -7.94 4.14 10.23
CA GLY A 44 -8.78 3.38 9.32
C GLY A 44 -10.20 3.13 9.84
N ASN A 45 -10.35 2.86 11.14
CA ASN A 45 -11.66 2.57 11.74
C ASN A 45 -12.44 3.83 12.13
N ALA A 46 -11.76 4.93 12.47
CA ALA A 46 -12.36 6.17 12.91
C ALA A 46 -11.74 7.40 12.19
N PRO A 47 -11.93 7.54 10.86
CA PRO A 47 -11.25 8.57 10.07
C PRO A 47 -11.59 10.00 10.52
N LEU A 48 -12.82 10.25 10.96
CA LEU A 48 -13.24 11.56 11.49
C LEU A 48 -12.53 11.94 12.80
N GLN A 49 -11.92 10.98 13.49
CA GLN A 49 -11.24 11.19 14.77
C GLN A 49 -9.71 11.13 14.63
N CYS A 50 -9.16 11.10 13.41
CA CYS A 50 -7.73 10.91 13.14
C CYS A 50 -6.80 11.94 13.81
N CYS A 51 -7.30 13.11 14.23
CA CYS A 51 -6.54 14.11 14.97
C CYS A 51 -6.46 13.86 16.49
N LYS A 52 -7.29 12.98 17.07
CA LYS A 52 -7.28 12.70 18.53
C LYS A 52 -5.94 12.20 19.06
N PRO A 53 -5.17 11.34 18.36
CA PRO A 53 -3.84 10.94 18.78
C PRO A 53 -2.89 12.12 19.05
N LEU A 54 -3.02 13.24 18.33
CA LEU A 54 -2.22 14.45 18.59
C LEU A 54 -2.59 15.07 19.95
N VAL A 55 -3.89 15.13 20.28
CA VAL A 55 -4.36 15.61 21.58
C VAL A 55 -3.91 14.68 22.72
N TRP A 56 -3.94 13.37 22.50
CA TRP A 56 -3.45 12.39 23.48
C TRP A 56 -1.94 12.49 23.69
N LEU A 57 -1.17 12.75 22.62
CA LEU A 57 0.27 12.97 22.72
C LEU A 57 0.60 14.20 23.58
N CYS A 58 -0.18 15.28 23.50
CA CYS A 58 -0.02 16.46 24.36
C CYS A 58 -0.21 16.15 25.86
N ARG A 59 -0.87 15.04 26.21
CA ARG A 59 -1.03 14.56 27.59
C ARG A 59 0.05 13.55 28.02
N GLY A 60 1.01 13.25 27.14
CA GLY A 60 2.13 12.35 27.41
C GLY A 60 2.12 11.07 26.57
N ARG A 61 3.30 10.45 26.41
CA ARG A 61 3.49 9.25 25.58
C ARG A 61 2.77 8.01 26.13
N SER A 62 2.76 7.80 27.45
CA SER A 62 2.05 6.68 28.08
C SER A 62 0.54 6.78 27.84
N TYR A 63 -0.01 7.99 28.00
CA TYR A 63 -1.44 8.28 27.76
C TYR A 63 -1.84 8.00 26.30
N LEU A 64 -1.02 8.41 25.34
CA LEU A 64 -1.21 8.09 23.93
C LEU A 64 -1.26 6.57 23.69
N LYS A 65 -0.26 5.82 24.20
CA LYS A 65 -0.15 4.38 24.04
C LYS A 65 -1.37 3.64 24.59
N GLU A 66 -1.83 4.01 25.78
CA GLU A 66 -3.01 3.41 26.40
C GLU A 66 -4.28 3.69 25.61
N ARG A 67 -4.53 4.96 25.25
CA ARG A 67 -5.74 5.32 24.49
C ARG A 67 -5.80 4.65 23.13
N LEU A 68 -4.66 4.53 22.44
CA LEU A 68 -4.58 3.80 21.19
C LEU A 68 -4.81 2.30 21.39
N ALA A 69 -4.21 1.68 22.40
CA ALA A 69 -4.37 0.25 22.69
C ALA A 69 -5.81 -0.11 23.10
N GLN A 70 -6.52 0.78 23.79
CA GLN A 70 -7.94 0.60 24.17
C GLN A 70 -8.89 0.85 22.99
N ALA A 71 -8.59 1.84 22.14
CA ALA A 71 -9.44 2.22 21.02
C ALA A 71 -9.28 1.31 19.79
N THR A 72 -8.31 0.39 19.79
CA THR A 72 -8.01 -0.46 18.63
C THR A 72 -7.90 -1.94 18.99
N THR A 73 -8.41 -2.78 18.11
CA THR A 73 -8.27 -4.23 18.17
C THR A 73 -7.31 -4.70 17.08
N ILE A 74 -6.04 -4.86 17.44
CA ILE A 74 -5.04 -5.45 16.54
C ILE A 74 -5.12 -6.97 16.62
N ASP A 75 -5.16 -7.61 15.46
CA ASP A 75 -5.03 -9.05 15.32
C ASP A 75 -3.54 -9.45 15.38
N VAL A 76 -3.11 -9.86 16.58
CA VAL A 76 -1.72 -10.22 16.87
C VAL A 76 -1.21 -11.39 16.01
N THR A 77 -2.10 -12.27 15.55
CA THR A 77 -1.72 -13.46 14.78
C THR A 77 -1.13 -13.15 13.41
N THR A 78 -1.38 -11.95 12.89
CA THR A 78 -0.98 -11.52 11.55
C THR A 78 0.19 -10.55 11.55
N LEU A 79 0.71 -10.17 12.73
CA LEU A 79 1.79 -9.22 12.84
C LEU A 79 3.08 -9.74 12.17
N PRO A 80 3.93 -8.85 11.63
CA PRO A 80 5.13 -9.26 10.90
C PRO A 80 6.26 -9.60 11.88
N TYR A 81 6.17 -10.78 12.49
CA TYR A 81 7.22 -11.34 13.35
C TYR A 81 8.52 -11.59 12.57
N ASP A 82 9.66 -11.37 13.22
CA ASP A 82 10.96 -11.70 12.65
C ASP A 82 11.28 -13.19 12.86
N PRO A 83 11.39 -13.99 11.79
CA PRO A 83 11.61 -15.42 11.90
C PRO A 83 12.99 -15.76 12.48
N ASP A 84 14.01 -14.93 12.26
CA ASP A 84 15.35 -15.17 12.79
C ASP A 84 15.40 -14.94 14.30
N VAL A 85 14.61 -13.98 14.79
CA VAL A 85 14.46 -13.71 16.23
C VAL A 85 13.62 -14.79 16.90
N LEU A 86 12.52 -15.23 16.29
CA LEU A 86 11.71 -16.34 16.81
C LEU A 86 12.56 -17.62 16.94
N TRP A 87 13.32 -17.97 15.92
CA TRP A 87 14.22 -19.12 15.97
C TRP A 87 15.27 -18.97 17.08
N MET A 88 15.80 -17.76 17.29
CA MET A 88 16.74 -17.49 18.38
C MET A 88 16.09 -17.69 19.76
N ILE A 89 14.86 -17.24 19.94
CA ILE A 89 14.10 -17.40 21.19
C ILE A 89 13.86 -18.88 21.48
N GLU A 90 13.40 -19.63 20.48
CA GLU A 90 13.16 -21.07 20.59
C GLU A 90 14.44 -21.82 20.98
N ALA A 91 15.57 -21.51 20.33
CA ALA A 91 16.85 -22.12 20.66
C ALA A 91 17.31 -21.81 22.10
N GLN A 92 17.08 -20.59 22.61
CA GLN A 92 17.42 -20.24 24.00
C GLN A 92 16.48 -20.94 25.00
N ARG A 93 15.19 -21.06 24.66
CA ARG A 93 14.22 -21.77 25.49
C ARG A 93 14.54 -23.26 25.58
N ASP A 94 14.90 -23.88 24.46
CA ASP A 94 15.29 -25.31 24.41
C ASP A 94 16.56 -25.58 25.23
N SER A 95 17.42 -24.56 25.41
CA SER A 95 18.57 -24.63 26.33
C SER A 95 18.21 -24.51 27.82
N GLY A 96 16.92 -24.40 28.16
CA GLY A 96 16.42 -24.34 29.53
C GLY A 96 16.44 -22.94 30.15
N ARG A 97 16.64 -21.89 29.36
CA ARG A 97 16.68 -20.51 29.85
C ARG A 97 15.27 -19.92 29.98
N ARG A 98 15.08 -19.08 31.00
CA ARG A 98 13.90 -18.22 31.14
C ARG A 98 13.89 -17.14 30.06
N ILE A 99 12.77 -16.98 29.36
CA ILE A 99 12.57 -15.98 28.30
C ILE A 99 11.66 -14.86 28.81
N VAL A 100 12.12 -13.62 28.73
CA VAL A 100 11.39 -12.44 29.22
C VAL A 100 11.12 -11.49 28.05
N LEU A 101 9.86 -11.09 27.87
CA LEU A 101 9.50 -10.02 26.94
C LEU A 101 9.58 -8.67 27.66
N ALA A 102 10.48 -7.77 27.27
CA ALA A 102 10.63 -6.45 27.90
C ALA A 102 10.45 -5.32 26.88
N THR A 103 9.28 -4.69 26.89
CA THR A 103 8.87 -3.75 25.84
C THR A 103 8.38 -2.39 26.36
N ALA A 104 8.59 -1.35 25.55
CA ALA A 104 7.96 -0.06 25.75
C ALA A 104 6.49 -0.02 25.26
N SER A 105 5.97 -1.04 24.57
CA SER A 105 4.57 -1.11 24.15
C SER A 105 3.63 -1.30 25.34
N HIS A 106 2.34 -1.01 25.16
CA HIS A 106 1.35 -1.13 26.23
C HIS A 106 1.15 -2.59 26.67
N TYR A 107 1.06 -2.81 27.99
CA TYR A 107 0.95 -4.13 28.61
C TYR A 107 -0.11 -5.04 27.97
N SER A 108 -1.30 -4.52 27.68
CA SER A 108 -2.39 -5.32 27.08
C SER A 108 -2.08 -5.88 25.68
N LEU A 109 -1.18 -5.25 24.91
CA LEU A 109 -0.74 -5.77 23.61
C LEU A 109 0.39 -6.78 23.79
N ALA A 110 1.33 -6.49 24.68
CA ALA A 110 2.46 -7.36 24.98
C ALA A 110 1.99 -8.74 25.51
N VAL A 111 1.03 -8.75 26.44
CA VAL A 111 0.43 -9.99 26.97
C VAL A 111 -0.26 -10.79 25.88
N ARG A 112 -1.08 -10.17 25.03
CA ARG A 112 -1.75 -10.87 23.91
C ARG A 112 -0.76 -11.50 22.95
N ILE A 113 0.37 -10.85 22.68
CA ILE A 113 1.44 -11.40 21.85
C ILE A 113 2.13 -12.57 22.56
N ALA A 114 2.41 -12.45 23.86
CA ALA A 114 3.02 -13.53 24.64
C ALA A 114 2.11 -14.77 24.72
N GLU A 115 0.81 -14.58 24.96
CA GLU A 115 -0.20 -15.64 24.96
C GLU A 115 -0.35 -16.32 23.58
N HIS A 116 -0.23 -15.55 22.50
CA HIS A 116 -0.28 -16.06 21.15
C HIS A 116 0.94 -16.93 20.82
N LEU A 117 2.15 -16.42 21.08
CA LEU A 117 3.40 -17.10 20.72
C LEU A 117 3.74 -18.24 21.69
N LYS A 118 3.34 -18.15 22.96
CA LYS A 118 3.61 -19.15 24.01
C LYS A 118 5.09 -19.48 24.21
N VAL A 119 5.97 -18.50 23.96
CA VAL A 119 7.44 -18.62 24.09
C VAL A 119 8.02 -17.80 25.24
N PHE A 120 7.21 -16.99 25.92
CA PHE A 120 7.66 -16.11 27.01
C PHE A 120 7.17 -16.61 28.36
N ASP A 121 8.05 -16.59 29.36
CA ASP A 121 7.73 -16.94 30.76
C ASP A 121 7.27 -15.71 31.55
N GLU A 122 7.69 -14.51 31.14
CA GLU A 122 7.36 -13.25 31.80
C GLU A 122 7.23 -12.10 30.78
N VAL A 123 6.37 -11.14 31.10
CA VAL A 123 6.15 -9.93 30.30
C VAL A 123 6.32 -8.69 31.17
N LEU A 124 7.32 -7.88 30.83
CA LEU A 124 7.57 -6.54 31.36
C LEU A 124 7.18 -5.52 30.29
N ALA A 125 6.20 -4.66 30.56
CA ALA A 125 5.68 -3.73 29.57
C ALA A 125 5.22 -2.40 30.17
N THR A 126 5.03 -1.39 29.32
CA THR A 126 4.56 -0.06 29.74
C THR A 126 3.12 -0.11 30.26
N THR A 127 2.89 0.55 31.39
CA THR A 127 1.58 0.82 31.99
C THR A 127 1.28 2.33 31.97
N LEU A 128 0.12 2.77 32.49
CA LEU A 128 -0.21 4.20 32.61
C LEU A 128 0.86 4.96 33.43
N GLU A 129 1.33 4.33 34.51
CA GLU A 129 2.17 4.94 35.53
C GLU A 129 3.66 4.91 35.16
N CYS A 130 4.10 3.90 34.40
CA CYS A 130 5.50 3.72 34.04
C CYS A 130 5.69 3.42 32.55
N ASN A 131 6.43 4.30 31.86
CA ASN A 131 6.89 4.06 30.49
C ASN A 131 8.22 3.30 30.51
N LEU A 132 8.17 2.01 30.15
CA LEU A 132 9.29 1.08 30.20
C LEU A 132 10.18 1.20 28.93
N SER A 133 10.86 2.35 28.79
CA SER A 133 11.78 2.62 27.69
C SER A 133 13.12 3.14 28.20
N GLY A 134 14.21 2.81 27.51
CA GLY A 134 15.53 3.36 27.81
C GLY A 134 16.01 3.04 29.23
N MET A 135 16.38 4.08 29.98
CA MET A 135 16.90 3.97 31.35
C MET A 135 15.94 3.24 32.29
N HIS A 136 14.62 3.52 32.25
CA HIS A 136 13.67 2.81 33.13
C HIS A 136 13.63 1.30 32.85
N LYS A 137 13.76 0.89 31.57
CA LYS A 137 13.84 -0.53 31.21
C LYS A 137 15.13 -1.14 31.75
N ARG A 138 16.26 -0.43 31.61
CA ARG A 138 17.55 -0.84 32.19
C ARG A 138 17.46 -1.01 33.71
N ASP A 139 16.95 0.00 34.41
CA ASP A 139 16.94 0.02 35.87
C ASP A 139 16.06 -1.10 36.43
N LEU A 140 14.89 -1.36 35.83
CA LEU A 140 14.03 -2.50 36.20
C LEU A 140 14.73 -3.85 35.97
N LEU A 141 15.41 -4.03 34.84
CA LEU A 141 16.12 -5.29 34.54
C LEU A 141 17.29 -5.51 35.50
N VAL A 142 18.02 -4.45 35.85
CA VAL A 142 19.10 -4.51 36.85
C VAL A 142 18.55 -4.78 38.25
N GLU A 143 17.39 -4.22 38.62
CA GLU A 143 16.73 -4.52 39.90
C GLU A 143 16.31 -6.00 40.00
N LEU A 144 15.74 -6.55 38.93
CA LEU A 144 15.22 -7.93 38.92
C LEU A 144 16.31 -9.00 38.79
N HIS A 145 17.39 -8.71 38.08
CA HIS A 145 18.38 -9.72 37.68
C HIS A 145 19.82 -9.38 38.06
N GLY A 146 20.10 -8.17 38.53
CA GLY A 146 21.44 -7.66 38.78
C GLY A 146 22.14 -7.18 37.51
N GLU A 147 23.16 -6.34 37.68
CA GLU A 147 24.00 -5.86 36.59
C GLU A 147 24.86 -7.00 36.04
N GLY A 148 24.84 -7.22 34.73
CA GLY A 148 25.45 -8.39 34.09
C GLY A 148 24.69 -9.71 34.34
N GLY A 149 23.47 -9.66 34.88
CA GLY A 149 22.67 -10.84 35.21
C GLY A 149 21.75 -11.35 34.09
N PHE A 150 21.65 -10.65 32.96
CA PHE A 150 20.73 -10.97 31.87
C PHE A 150 21.36 -10.76 30.50
N ASP A 151 20.85 -11.44 29.48
CA ASP A 151 21.18 -11.14 28.08
C ASP A 151 20.05 -10.33 27.44
N TYR A 152 20.37 -9.43 26.51
CA TYR A 152 19.38 -8.52 25.93
C TYR A 152 19.41 -8.48 24.39
N VAL A 153 18.24 -8.65 23.79
CA VAL A 153 17.99 -8.50 22.35
C VAL A 153 17.24 -7.20 22.09
N GLY A 154 17.80 -6.32 21.25
CA GLY A 154 17.19 -5.03 20.91
C GLY A 154 17.64 -4.52 19.54
N ASN A 155 17.21 -3.31 19.18
CA ASN A 155 17.46 -2.73 17.85
C ASN A 155 17.76 -1.22 17.83
N SER A 156 17.55 -0.52 18.94
CA SER A 156 17.41 0.94 18.96
C SER A 156 18.50 1.63 19.78
N PHE A 157 18.58 2.96 19.69
CA PHE A 157 19.47 3.75 20.55
C PHE A 157 19.01 3.75 22.02
N ASP A 158 17.71 3.58 22.27
CA ASP A 158 17.16 3.50 23.62
C ASP A 158 17.67 2.23 24.34
N ASP A 159 18.16 1.25 23.59
CA ASP A 159 18.70 -0.01 24.14
C ASP A 159 20.17 0.08 24.54
N LEU A 160 20.87 1.17 24.20
CA LEU A 160 22.29 1.35 24.55
C LEU A 160 22.60 1.23 26.05
N PRO A 161 21.85 1.86 26.96
CA PRO A 161 22.08 1.70 28.40
C PRO A 161 21.83 0.26 28.87
N ILE A 162 20.89 -0.44 28.23
CA ILE A 162 20.53 -1.81 28.56
C ILE A 162 21.66 -2.75 28.14
N TRP A 163 22.15 -2.62 26.90
CA TRP A 163 23.30 -3.40 26.44
C TRP A 163 24.53 -3.17 27.31
N ARG A 164 24.79 -1.95 27.79
CA ARG A 164 25.91 -1.68 28.73
C ARG A 164 25.80 -2.45 30.04
N SER A 165 24.58 -2.74 30.50
CA SER A 165 24.31 -3.40 31.77
C SER A 165 24.02 -4.90 31.61
N ALA A 166 23.90 -5.38 30.38
CA ALA A 166 23.65 -6.78 30.04
C ALA A 166 24.95 -7.58 30.04
N ARG A 167 24.86 -8.89 30.28
CA ARG A 167 25.96 -9.83 30.12
C ARG A 167 26.35 -9.98 28.65
N GLN A 168 25.36 -10.22 27.80
CA GLN A 168 25.52 -10.29 26.35
C GLN A 168 24.43 -9.48 25.64
N GLY A 169 24.86 -8.71 24.64
CA GLY A 169 23.98 -7.95 23.76
C GLY A 169 23.79 -8.63 22.41
N TYR A 170 22.56 -8.69 21.94
CA TYR A 170 22.17 -9.13 20.61
C TYR A 170 21.50 -7.96 19.91
N VAL A 171 22.10 -7.49 18.82
CA VAL A 171 21.56 -6.39 18.03
C VAL A 171 20.84 -6.98 16.83
N VAL A 172 19.55 -6.72 16.70
CA VAL A 172 18.74 -7.23 15.58
C VAL A 172 18.14 -6.05 14.86
N ASN A 173 18.09 -6.09 13.53
CA ASN A 173 17.47 -5.06 12.70
C ASN A 173 17.89 -3.62 13.10
N PRO A 174 19.20 -3.34 13.31
CA PRO A 174 19.64 -2.08 13.91
C PRO A 174 19.17 -0.87 13.11
N LEU A 175 18.65 0.14 13.83
CA LEU A 175 18.41 1.44 13.23
C LEU A 175 19.73 2.06 12.71
N PRO A 176 19.66 2.97 11.72
CA PRO A 176 20.85 3.63 11.19
C PRO A 176 21.72 4.22 12.31
N GLY A 177 22.98 3.78 12.40
CA GLY A 177 23.96 4.22 13.40
C GLY A 177 24.01 3.40 14.70
N VAL A 178 23.03 2.53 14.99
CA VAL A 178 23.04 1.70 16.21
C VAL A 178 24.16 0.66 16.17
N GLU A 179 24.38 0.01 15.02
CA GLU A 179 25.50 -0.92 14.85
C GLU A 179 26.84 -0.21 15.11
N LEU A 180 27.00 1.04 14.67
CA LEU A 180 28.21 1.83 14.92
C LEU A 180 28.35 2.16 16.41
N ALA A 181 27.26 2.58 17.07
CA ALA A 181 27.26 2.95 18.49
C ALA A 181 27.53 1.77 19.42
N THR A 182 27.22 0.54 18.99
CA THR A 182 27.42 -0.70 19.75
C THR A 182 28.80 -1.33 19.54
N ARG A 183 29.58 -0.92 18.53
CA ARG A 183 30.95 -1.45 18.27
C ARG A 183 31.92 -1.31 19.43
N HIS A 184 31.74 -0.27 20.25
CA HIS A 184 32.58 -0.04 21.42
C HIS A 184 32.16 -0.88 22.64
N LEU A 185 30.99 -1.52 22.58
CA LEU A 185 30.51 -2.40 23.64
C LEU A 185 31.14 -3.79 23.44
N GLY A 186 32.06 -4.17 24.33
CA GLY A 186 32.77 -5.46 24.26
C GLY A 186 31.90 -6.70 24.51
N ASN A 187 30.62 -6.53 24.84
CA ASN A 187 29.67 -7.59 25.18
C ASN A 187 28.60 -7.85 24.10
N VAL A 188 28.66 -7.18 22.94
CA VAL A 188 27.73 -7.43 21.83
C VAL A 188 28.21 -8.63 21.01
N VAL A 189 27.45 -9.72 21.06
CA VAL A 189 27.87 -11.04 20.55
C VAL A 189 27.43 -11.25 19.11
N ARG A 190 26.25 -10.74 18.72
CA ARG A 190 25.68 -10.99 17.39
C ARG A 190 24.92 -9.77 16.88
N VAL A 191 25.10 -9.49 15.59
CA VAL A 191 24.32 -8.49 14.84
C VAL A 191 23.55 -9.20 13.73
N ILE A 192 22.22 -9.23 13.83
CA ILE A 192 21.33 -9.68 12.76
C ILE A 192 20.90 -8.44 11.98
N ARG A 193 21.28 -8.38 10.71
CA ARG A 193 20.94 -7.24 9.86
C ARG A 193 19.59 -7.46 9.18
N PRO A 194 18.79 -6.40 8.99
CA PRO A 194 17.62 -6.51 8.14
C PRO A 194 18.09 -6.83 6.72
N GLY A 195 17.26 -7.55 5.97
CA GLY A 195 17.46 -7.66 4.52
C GLY A 195 17.59 -6.25 3.91
N PRO A 196 18.37 -6.06 2.84
CA PRO A 196 18.61 -4.73 2.30
C PRO A 196 17.29 -4.01 2.01
N THR A 197 17.11 -2.78 2.53
CA THR A 197 16.02 -1.88 2.18
C THR A 197 16.22 -1.41 0.74
N SER A 198 15.93 -2.30 -0.20
CA SER A 198 16.13 -2.05 -1.60
C SER A 198 15.20 -0.94 -2.07
N LEU A 199 15.70 -0.06 -2.94
CA LEU A 199 14.88 0.86 -3.75
C LEU A 199 13.71 0.12 -4.43
N ARG A 200 13.84 -1.19 -4.65
CA ARG A 200 12.78 -2.09 -5.13
C ARG A 200 11.54 -2.08 -4.23
N TYR A 201 11.67 -1.99 -2.91
CA TYR A 201 10.52 -1.92 -2.01
C TYR A 201 9.75 -0.60 -2.17
N TRP A 202 10.47 0.52 -2.28
CA TRP A 202 9.85 1.82 -2.58
C TRP A 202 9.22 1.85 -3.96
N TYR A 203 9.88 1.30 -4.98
CA TYR A 203 9.31 1.11 -6.32
C TYR A 203 7.98 0.34 -6.28
N LYS A 204 7.92 -0.72 -5.46
CA LYS A 204 6.70 -1.51 -5.25
C LYS A 204 5.63 -0.73 -4.46
N ALA A 205 6.02 0.01 -3.43
CA ALA A 205 5.13 0.80 -2.58
C ALA A 205 4.51 2.00 -3.34
N PHE A 206 5.29 2.69 -4.17
CA PHE A 206 4.79 3.75 -5.06
C PHE A 206 3.94 3.21 -6.20
N ARG A 207 4.00 1.89 -6.45
CA ARG A 207 3.29 1.20 -7.53
C ARG A 207 3.54 1.87 -8.88
N ILE A 208 4.81 2.14 -9.23
CA ILE A 208 5.18 2.85 -10.46
C ILE A 208 4.60 2.17 -11.72
N HIS A 209 4.47 0.83 -11.72
CA HIS A 209 3.78 0.11 -12.79
C HIS A 209 2.32 0.55 -13.04
N GLN A 210 1.62 1.10 -12.04
CA GLN A 210 0.27 1.65 -12.18
C GLN A 210 0.26 3.04 -12.83
N TRP A 211 1.40 3.73 -12.93
CA TRP A 211 1.49 5.04 -13.58
C TRP A 211 1.15 4.97 -15.06
N VAL A 212 1.20 3.79 -15.67
CA VAL A 212 0.70 3.57 -17.05
C VAL A 212 -0.73 4.08 -17.23
N LYS A 213 -1.56 4.07 -16.18
CA LYS A 213 -2.93 4.62 -16.23
C LYS A 213 -2.93 6.13 -16.47
N ASN A 214 -1.90 6.83 -16.02
CA ASN A 214 -1.74 8.27 -16.25
C ASN A 214 -1.38 8.58 -17.71
N ALA A 215 -1.08 7.57 -18.55
CA ALA A 215 -0.98 7.79 -20.00
C ALA A 215 -2.28 8.38 -20.59
N LEU A 216 -3.43 8.17 -19.92
CA LEU A 216 -4.70 8.79 -20.28
C LEU A 216 -4.68 10.33 -20.23
N ILE A 217 -3.72 10.94 -19.51
CA ILE A 217 -3.52 12.40 -19.50
C ILE A 217 -3.18 12.90 -20.90
N PHE A 218 -2.56 12.09 -21.76
CA PHE A 218 -2.19 12.48 -23.12
C PHE A 218 -3.32 12.32 -24.16
N VAL A 219 -4.46 11.71 -23.79
CA VAL A 219 -5.58 11.48 -24.71
C VAL A 219 -6.10 12.77 -25.34
N PRO A 220 -6.32 13.88 -24.60
CA PRO A 220 -6.75 15.14 -25.20
C PRO A 220 -5.75 15.72 -26.20
N LEU A 221 -4.45 15.58 -25.93
CA LEU A 221 -3.39 16.07 -26.82
C LEU A 221 -3.35 15.30 -28.14
N LEU A 222 -3.56 13.97 -28.07
CA LEU A 222 -3.71 13.11 -29.25
C LEU A 222 -4.96 13.49 -30.04
N ALA A 223 -6.10 13.65 -29.37
CA ALA A 223 -7.38 13.98 -30.00
C ALA A 223 -7.38 15.36 -30.67
N ALA A 224 -6.59 16.31 -30.17
CA ALA A 224 -6.41 17.64 -30.77
C ALA A 224 -5.33 17.69 -31.86
N HIS A 225 -4.65 16.58 -32.16
CA HIS A 225 -3.54 16.51 -33.13
C HIS A 225 -2.36 17.44 -32.83
N GLN A 226 -2.15 17.78 -31.55
CA GLN A 226 -1.13 18.74 -31.09
C GLN A 226 0.15 18.06 -30.55
N LEU A 227 0.36 16.77 -30.86
CA LEU A 227 1.53 16.01 -30.39
C LEU A 227 2.88 16.59 -30.85
N ALA A 228 2.90 17.39 -31.92
CA ALA A 228 4.12 18.03 -32.40
C ALA A 228 4.52 19.29 -31.59
N ASN A 229 3.67 19.77 -30.68
CA ASN A 229 3.93 20.98 -29.90
C ASN A 229 4.83 20.67 -28.68
N PRO A 230 6.09 21.13 -28.65
CA PRO A 230 7.04 20.78 -27.60
C PRO A 230 6.64 21.34 -26.23
N LEU A 231 5.97 22.50 -26.20
CA LEU A 231 5.50 23.12 -24.97
C LEU A 231 4.39 22.27 -24.35
N LEU A 232 3.41 21.84 -25.13
CA LEU A 232 2.32 20.99 -24.64
C LEU A 232 2.83 19.61 -24.22
N LEU A 233 3.78 19.02 -24.95
CA LEU A 233 4.44 17.78 -24.53
C LEU A 233 5.12 17.94 -23.16
N TRP A 234 5.81 19.05 -22.93
CA TRP A 234 6.43 19.34 -21.64
C TRP A 234 5.40 19.44 -20.50
N HIS A 235 4.29 20.18 -20.71
CA HIS A 235 3.18 20.23 -19.75
C HIS A 235 2.61 18.83 -19.49
N GLY A 236 2.52 17.98 -20.52
CA GLY A 236 2.03 16.61 -20.41
C GLY A 236 2.93 15.72 -19.56
N VAL A 237 4.26 15.84 -19.73
CA VAL A 237 5.24 15.13 -18.91
C VAL A 237 5.16 15.57 -17.44
N LEU A 238 5.06 16.88 -17.19
CA LEU A 238 4.89 17.41 -15.83
C LEU A 238 3.57 16.96 -15.20
N ALA A 239 2.47 17.03 -15.95
CA ALA A 239 1.15 16.56 -15.52
C ALA A 239 1.19 15.07 -15.19
N PHE A 240 1.81 14.24 -16.03
CA PHE A 240 2.01 12.81 -15.79
C PHE A 240 2.80 12.55 -14.50
N LEU A 241 3.89 13.30 -14.29
CA LEU A 241 4.74 13.16 -13.11
C LEU A 241 4.01 13.57 -11.84
N PHE A 242 3.41 14.76 -11.77
CA PHE A 242 2.71 15.22 -10.58
C PHE A 242 1.48 14.36 -10.28
N PHE A 243 0.68 14.00 -11.30
CA PHE A 243 -0.42 13.06 -11.09
C PHE A 243 0.06 11.68 -10.59
N GLY A 244 1.22 11.22 -11.07
CA GLY A 244 1.90 10.01 -10.59
C GLY A 244 2.34 10.09 -9.13
N LEU A 245 2.93 11.21 -8.73
CA LEU A 245 3.33 11.47 -7.33
C LEU A 245 2.12 11.54 -6.41
N CYS A 246 1.05 12.23 -6.81
CA CYS A 246 -0.22 12.27 -6.07
C CYS A 246 -0.79 10.85 -5.89
N ALA A 247 -0.90 10.08 -6.99
CA ALA A 247 -1.39 8.70 -6.93
C ALA A 247 -0.51 7.83 -6.01
N SER A 248 0.81 7.99 -6.05
CA SER A 248 1.75 7.25 -5.20
C SER A 248 1.60 7.60 -3.72
N GLY A 249 1.42 8.88 -3.39
CA GLY A 249 1.14 9.32 -2.02
C GLY A 249 -0.14 8.68 -1.46
N VAL A 250 -1.21 8.67 -2.27
CA VAL A 250 -2.46 7.99 -1.89
C VAL A 250 -2.30 6.48 -1.79
N TYR A 251 -1.53 5.84 -2.67
CA TYR A 251 -1.26 4.40 -2.59
C TYR A 251 -0.50 4.02 -1.32
N VAL A 252 0.52 4.81 -0.95
CA VAL A 252 1.24 4.60 0.31
C VAL A 252 0.28 4.78 1.49
N LEU A 253 -0.51 5.85 1.54
CA LEU A 253 -1.48 6.07 2.62
C LEU A 253 -2.47 4.91 2.74
N ASN A 254 -2.98 4.42 1.61
CA ASN A 254 -3.91 3.29 1.58
C ASN A 254 -3.26 1.99 2.05
N ASP A 255 -2.02 1.70 1.64
CA ASP A 255 -1.28 0.51 2.12
C ASP A 255 -1.03 0.57 3.64
N LEU A 256 -0.94 1.76 4.23
CA LEU A 256 -0.84 1.92 5.69
C LEU A 256 -2.19 1.76 6.40
N LEU A 257 -3.29 2.23 5.81
CA LEU A 257 -4.63 2.09 6.39
C LEU A 257 -5.16 0.65 6.29
N ASP A 258 -4.83 -0.07 5.21
CA ASP A 258 -5.29 -1.42 4.94
C ASP A 258 -4.30 -2.49 5.47
N LEU A 259 -3.36 -2.17 6.39
CA LEU A 259 -2.33 -3.10 6.89
C LEU A 259 -2.88 -4.46 7.37
N ALA A 260 -3.94 -4.43 8.19
CA ALA A 260 -4.54 -5.64 8.75
C ALA A 260 -5.18 -6.52 7.67
N ASP A 261 -5.89 -5.90 6.72
CA ASP A 261 -6.54 -6.60 5.61
C ASP A 261 -5.50 -7.15 4.63
N ASP A 262 -4.44 -6.38 4.35
CA ASP A 262 -3.37 -6.77 3.45
C ASP A 262 -2.61 -8.00 3.97
N ARG A 263 -2.37 -8.10 5.28
CA ARG A 263 -1.70 -9.26 5.91
C ARG A 263 -2.49 -10.55 5.81
N LYS A 264 -3.83 -10.47 5.83
CA LYS A 264 -4.71 -11.63 5.68
C LYS A 264 -4.86 -12.08 4.23
N HIS A 265 -4.48 -11.24 3.27
CA HIS A 265 -4.71 -11.50 1.86
C HIS A 265 -3.64 -12.43 1.25
N PRO A 266 -4.02 -13.42 0.42
CA PRO A 266 -3.10 -14.41 -0.16
C PRO A 266 -1.92 -13.82 -0.92
N THR A 267 -2.11 -12.70 -1.62
CA THR A 267 -1.03 -12.02 -2.37
C THR A 267 -0.59 -10.67 -1.79
N LYS A 268 -1.44 -9.97 -1.03
CA LYS A 268 -1.13 -8.61 -0.55
C LYS A 268 -0.33 -8.62 0.74
N HIS A 269 -0.22 -9.76 1.44
CA HIS A 269 0.65 -9.89 2.61
C HIS A 269 2.12 -9.61 2.25
N ASN A 270 2.49 -9.82 0.98
CA ASN A 270 3.81 -9.50 0.44
C ASN A 270 4.03 -8.00 0.12
N ARG A 271 3.09 -7.12 0.44
CA ARG A 271 3.29 -5.66 0.31
C ARG A 271 4.35 -5.20 1.32
N PRO A 272 5.23 -4.25 0.95
CA PRO A 272 6.37 -3.88 1.78
C PRO A 272 6.01 -3.38 3.20
N PHE A 273 4.88 -2.68 3.36
CA PHE A 273 4.43 -2.24 4.69
C PHE A 273 3.76 -3.39 5.47
N ALA A 274 2.99 -4.24 4.80
CA ALA A 274 2.29 -5.37 5.43
C ALA A 274 3.27 -6.39 6.03
N ASN A 275 4.34 -6.74 5.31
CA ASN A 275 5.36 -7.69 5.78
C ASN A 275 6.50 -7.05 6.60
N GLY A 276 6.45 -5.74 6.87
CA GLY A 276 7.46 -5.03 7.64
C GLY A 276 8.79 -4.77 6.92
N SER A 277 8.88 -4.93 5.60
CA SER A 277 10.09 -4.58 4.83
C SER A 277 10.31 -3.06 4.73
N LEU A 278 9.24 -2.27 4.81
CA LEU A 278 9.28 -0.82 4.97
C LEU A 278 8.61 -0.43 6.28
N SER A 279 9.21 0.52 6.99
CA SER A 279 8.66 0.99 8.26
C SER A 279 7.41 1.85 8.04
N ILE A 280 6.40 1.67 8.90
CA ILE A 280 5.15 2.46 8.87
C ILE A 280 5.45 3.96 9.00
N LYS A 281 6.40 4.32 9.89
CA LYS A 281 6.87 5.70 10.08
C LYS A 281 7.39 6.31 8.76
N SER A 282 8.17 5.57 7.98
CA SER A 282 8.67 6.08 6.69
C SER A 282 7.53 6.34 5.70
N GLY A 283 6.52 5.46 5.64
CA GLY A 283 5.33 5.66 4.81
C GLY A 283 4.53 6.89 5.23
N LEU A 284 4.35 7.11 6.53
CA LEU A 284 3.68 8.29 7.11
C LEU A 284 4.39 9.60 6.79
N MET A 285 5.71 9.59 6.61
CA MET A 285 6.49 10.77 6.20
C MET A 285 6.50 10.96 4.68
N VAL A 286 6.65 9.87 3.92
CA VAL A 286 6.80 9.93 2.46
C VAL A 286 5.48 10.24 1.76
N SER A 287 4.35 9.72 2.25
CA SER A 287 3.02 10.01 1.70
C SER A 287 2.71 11.52 1.62
N PRO A 288 2.75 12.30 2.72
CA PRO A 288 2.50 13.73 2.68
C PRO A 288 3.59 14.50 1.91
N LEU A 289 4.84 14.04 1.92
CA LEU A 289 5.90 14.65 1.11
C LEU A 289 5.62 14.53 -0.39
N LEU A 290 5.21 13.34 -0.86
CA LEU A 290 4.82 13.14 -2.26
C LEU A 290 3.63 14.01 -2.67
N LEU A 291 2.63 14.12 -1.80
CA LEU A 291 1.49 15.00 -2.02
C LEU A 291 1.93 16.47 -2.06
N LEU A 292 2.75 16.91 -1.11
CA LEU A 292 3.26 18.27 -1.06
C LEU A 292 4.03 18.63 -2.34
N VAL A 293 4.96 17.77 -2.78
CA VAL A 293 5.72 17.96 -4.02
C VAL A 293 4.80 17.95 -5.24
N SER A 294 3.81 17.06 -5.28
CA SER A 294 2.84 16.99 -6.36
C SER A 294 2.01 18.27 -6.49
N PHE A 295 1.45 18.76 -5.38
CA PHE A 295 0.56 19.93 -5.41
C PHE A 295 1.33 21.23 -5.60
N THR A 296 2.51 21.37 -4.96
CA THR A 296 3.36 22.57 -5.16
C THR A 296 3.95 22.61 -6.57
N GLY A 297 4.41 21.47 -7.09
CA GLY A 297 4.87 21.35 -8.46
C GLY A 297 3.78 21.68 -9.48
N ALA A 298 2.58 21.12 -9.30
CA ALA A 298 1.42 21.44 -10.13
C ALA A 298 1.03 22.94 -10.05
N TRP A 299 1.07 23.54 -8.85
CA TRP A 299 0.77 24.97 -8.67
C TRP A 299 1.75 25.89 -9.41
N ILE A 300 3.04 25.55 -9.40
CA ILE A 300 4.09 26.41 -9.96
C ILE A 300 4.18 26.26 -11.49
N TRP A 301 4.00 25.06 -12.02
CA TRP A 301 4.36 24.74 -13.42
C TRP A 301 3.19 24.42 -14.34
N LEU A 302 1.96 24.27 -13.83
CA LEU A 302 0.79 23.90 -14.63
C LEU A 302 -0.37 24.88 -14.41
N PRO A 303 -1.33 24.96 -15.35
CA PRO A 303 -2.52 25.79 -15.20
C PRO A 303 -3.32 25.46 -13.92
N HIS A 304 -3.93 26.47 -13.30
CA HIS A 304 -4.72 26.28 -12.07
C HIS A 304 -5.91 25.32 -12.24
N GLN A 305 -6.42 25.16 -13.46
CA GLN A 305 -7.46 24.16 -13.76
C GLN A 305 -6.96 22.74 -13.46
N PHE A 306 -5.71 22.42 -13.81
CA PHE A 306 -5.12 21.11 -13.54
C PHE A 306 -5.05 20.82 -12.03
N LEU A 307 -4.68 21.82 -11.22
CA LEU A 307 -4.64 21.70 -9.78
C LEU A 307 -6.01 21.36 -9.18
N THR A 308 -7.08 22.01 -9.66
CA THR A 308 -8.46 21.72 -9.24
C THR A 308 -8.82 20.27 -9.56
N VAL A 309 -8.49 19.79 -10.76
CA VAL A 309 -8.75 18.40 -11.15
C VAL A 309 -7.93 17.42 -10.31
N LEU A 310 -6.67 17.74 -10.04
CA LEU A 310 -5.80 16.93 -9.17
C LEU A 310 -6.33 16.85 -7.74
N ALA A 311 -6.85 17.97 -7.20
CA ALA A 311 -7.49 18.01 -5.89
C ALA A 311 -8.78 17.18 -5.87
N CYS A 312 -9.64 17.30 -6.88
CA CYS A 312 -10.83 16.46 -7.03
C CYS A 312 -10.48 14.98 -7.13
N TYR A 313 -9.45 14.63 -7.90
CA TYR A 313 -8.93 13.25 -7.99
C TYR A 313 -8.45 12.74 -6.63
N TYR A 314 -7.67 13.54 -5.90
CA TYR A 314 -7.19 13.18 -4.57
C TYR A 314 -8.35 12.92 -3.60
N VAL A 315 -9.30 13.86 -3.51
CA VAL A 315 -10.47 13.73 -2.64
C VAL A 315 -11.32 12.51 -3.03
N LEU A 316 -11.61 12.32 -4.31
CA LEU A 316 -12.39 11.17 -4.76
C LEU A 316 -11.66 9.85 -4.46
N THR A 317 -10.33 9.80 -4.58
CA THR A 317 -9.55 8.60 -4.26
C THR A 317 -9.58 8.28 -2.76
N LEU A 318 -9.53 9.30 -1.89
CA LEU A 318 -9.69 9.13 -0.44
C LEU A 318 -11.09 8.66 -0.08
N VAL A 319 -12.12 9.35 -0.59
CA VAL A 319 -13.54 8.99 -0.36
C VAL A 319 -13.84 7.58 -0.87
N TYR A 320 -13.26 7.21 -2.01
CA TYR A 320 -13.34 5.85 -2.53
C TYR A 320 -12.72 4.84 -1.55
N SER A 321 -11.52 5.11 -1.07
CA SER A 321 -10.76 4.18 -0.24
C SER A 321 -11.39 3.98 1.15
N LEU A 322 -12.02 5.02 1.70
CA LEU A 322 -12.66 4.98 3.02
C LEU A 322 -14.10 4.44 2.95
N VAL A 323 -14.90 4.90 1.97
CA VAL A 323 -16.35 4.70 1.95
C VAL A 323 -16.82 3.99 0.68
N LEU A 324 -16.58 4.57 -0.51
CA LEU A 324 -17.26 4.08 -1.72
C LEU A 324 -16.85 2.66 -2.12
N LYS A 325 -15.64 2.20 -1.77
CA LYS A 325 -15.18 0.83 -2.06
C LYS A 325 -16.07 -0.25 -1.42
N ARG A 326 -16.89 0.11 -0.43
CA ARG A 326 -17.80 -0.78 0.31
C ARG A 326 -19.23 -0.77 -0.24
N LEU A 327 -19.59 0.25 -1.02
CA LEU A 327 -20.94 0.44 -1.55
C LEU A 327 -21.06 -0.16 -2.95
N MET A 328 -22.06 -1.01 -3.17
CA MET A 328 -22.35 -1.63 -4.46
C MET A 328 -22.62 -0.55 -5.53
N ALA A 329 -22.17 -0.82 -6.77
CA ALA A 329 -22.23 0.05 -7.95
C ALA A 329 -21.43 1.36 -7.85
N LEU A 330 -21.48 2.06 -6.71
CA LEU A 330 -20.74 3.30 -6.48
C LEU A 330 -19.23 3.07 -6.53
N ASP A 331 -18.74 1.90 -6.15
CA ASP A 331 -17.32 1.55 -6.30
C ASP A 331 -16.89 1.54 -7.77
N VAL A 332 -17.68 0.95 -8.66
CA VAL A 332 -17.39 0.83 -10.10
C VAL A 332 -17.55 2.19 -10.79
N ILE A 333 -18.60 2.96 -10.44
CA ILE A 333 -18.80 4.32 -10.97
C ILE A 333 -17.65 5.24 -10.55
N ALA A 334 -17.21 5.16 -9.29
CA ALA A 334 -16.06 5.93 -8.81
C ALA A 334 -14.76 5.54 -9.54
N LEU A 335 -14.55 4.24 -9.82
CA LEU A 335 -13.41 3.81 -10.64
C LEU A 335 -13.47 4.40 -12.05
N ALA A 336 -14.63 4.39 -12.70
CA ALA A 336 -14.82 5.00 -14.01
C ALA A 336 -14.52 6.51 -13.99
N LEU A 337 -15.05 7.23 -12.98
CA LEU A 337 -14.76 8.64 -12.77
C LEU A 337 -13.27 8.91 -12.56
N LEU A 338 -12.57 8.10 -11.76
CA LEU A 338 -11.14 8.25 -11.51
C LEU A 338 -10.30 8.07 -12.79
N TYR A 339 -10.72 7.21 -13.72
CA TYR A 339 -10.07 7.09 -15.02
C TYR A 339 -10.38 8.31 -15.92
N THR A 340 -11.66 8.73 -16.00
CA THR A 340 -12.07 9.91 -16.77
C THR A 340 -11.40 11.18 -16.26
N LEU A 341 -11.20 11.33 -14.94
CA LEU A 341 -10.49 12.47 -14.34
C LEU A 341 -9.05 12.61 -14.85
N ARG A 342 -8.39 11.53 -15.31
CA ARG A 342 -7.06 11.62 -15.93
C ARG A 342 -7.14 12.30 -17.29
N ILE A 343 -8.17 12.00 -18.07
CA ILE A 343 -8.41 12.68 -19.35
C ILE A 343 -8.77 14.15 -19.09
N ILE A 344 -9.60 14.42 -18.09
CA ILE A 344 -9.93 15.80 -17.68
C ILE A 344 -8.66 16.56 -17.23
N ALA A 345 -7.78 15.90 -16.49
CA ALA A 345 -6.50 16.48 -16.07
C ALA A 345 -5.62 16.79 -17.29
N GLY A 346 -5.61 15.93 -18.31
CA GLY A 346 -4.99 16.22 -19.60
C GLY A 346 -5.51 17.51 -20.24
N GLY A 347 -6.83 17.64 -20.39
CA GLY A 347 -7.45 18.84 -20.96
C GLY A 347 -7.07 20.10 -20.19
N ALA A 348 -7.12 20.03 -18.87
CA ALA A 348 -6.75 21.14 -17.99
C ALA A 348 -5.25 21.48 -18.02
N ALA A 349 -4.36 20.50 -18.22
CA ALA A 349 -2.92 20.73 -18.34
C ALA A 349 -2.53 21.35 -19.68
N PHE A 350 -3.25 21.02 -20.75
CA PHE A 350 -3.01 21.51 -22.10
C PHE A 350 -3.85 22.74 -22.47
N GLU A 351 -4.75 23.17 -21.58
CA GLU A 351 -5.75 24.21 -21.84
C GLU A 351 -6.61 23.91 -23.09
N LEU A 352 -6.93 22.62 -23.27
CA LEU A 352 -7.76 22.14 -24.38
C LEU A 352 -9.18 21.87 -23.91
N GLU A 353 -10.15 22.31 -24.71
CA GLU A 353 -11.56 22.02 -24.47
C GLU A 353 -11.87 20.56 -24.77
N LEU A 354 -12.57 19.91 -23.84
CA LEU A 354 -12.95 18.50 -23.96
C LEU A 354 -14.38 18.41 -24.46
N THR A 355 -14.60 17.61 -25.51
CA THR A 355 -15.96 17.38 -26.00
C THR A 355 -16.75 16.52 -25.00
N VAL A 356 -18.05 16.81 -24.88
CA VAL A 356 -18.96 16.00 -24.05
C VAL A 356 -18.95 14.54 -24.49
N TRP A 357 -18.83 14.29 -25.80
CA TRP A 357 -18.74 12.96 -26.39
C TRP A 357 -17.50 12.19 -25.92
N MET A 358 -16.32 12.83 -25.84
CA MET A 358 -15.10 12.18 -25.35
C MET A 358 -15.23 11.78 -23.87
N LEU A 359 -15.82 12.65 -23.05
CA LEU A 359 -16.05 12.36 -21.63
C LEU A 359 -17.09 11.23 -21.45
N ALA A 360 -18.19 11.26 -22.21
CA ALA A 360 -19.20 10.21 -22.19
C ALA A 360 -18.61 8.86 -22.65
N PHE A 361 -17.83 8.86 -23.73
CA PHE A 361 -17.12 7.68 -24.24
C PHE A 361 -16.21 7.08 -23.16
N SER A 362 -15.37 7.93 -22.56
CA SER A 362 -14.47 7.56 -21.46
C SER A 362 -15.25 6.93 -20.30
N MET A 363 -16.32 7.57 -19.86
CA MET A 363 -17.13 7.10 -18.73
C MET A 363 -17.70 5.70 -18.97
N PHE A 364 -18.32 5.45 -20.12
CA PHE A 364 -18.89 4.13 -20.44
C PHE A 364 -17.81 3.06 -20.64
N MET A 365 -16.70 3.42 -21.29
CA MET A 365 -15.58 2.50 -21.52
C MET A 365 -14.96 2.07 -20.19
N PHE A 366 -14.62 3.02 -19.31
CA PHE A 366 -14.03 2.71 -18.00
C PHE A 366 -15.01 2.09 -17.03
N LEU A 367 -16.32 2.37 -17.13
CA LEU A 367 -17.34 1.66 -16.38
C LEU A 367 -17.38 0.18 -16.76
N SER A 368 -17.31 -0.11 -18.08
CA SER A 368 -17.20 -1.49 -18.56
C SER A 368 -15.95 -2.18 -18.02
N LEU A 369 -14.77 -1.56 -18.13
CA LEU A 369 -13.53 -2.14 -17.60
C LEU A 369 -13.52 -2.30 -16.08
N ALA A 370 -14.13 -1.37 -15.33
CA ALA A 370 -14.29 -1.51 -13.89
C ALA A 370 -15.21 -2.69 -13.53
N LEU A 371 -16.26 -2.95 -14.31
CA LEU A 371 -17.13 -4.11 -14.14
C LEU A 371 -16.42 -5.43 -14.49
N VAL A 372 -15.55 -5.44 -15.53
CA VAL A 372 -14.67 -6.59 -15.84
C VAL A 372 -13.82 -6.94 -14.62
N LYS A 373 -13.17 -5.93 -14.00
CA LYS A 373 -12.38 -6.14 -12.79
C LYS A 373 -13.22 -6.70 -11.65
N ARG A 374 -14.39 -6.12 -11.39
CA ARG A 374 -15.31 -6.56 -10.33
C ARG A 374 -15.78 -8.00 -10.55
N TYR A 375 -16.12 -8.34 -11.80
CA TYR A 375 -16.50 -9.68 -12.19
C TYR A 375 -15.38 -10.69 -11.95
N ALA A 376 -14.14 -10.37 -12.36
CA ALA A 376 -12.99 -11.24 -12.16
C ALA A 376 -12.70 -11.49 -10.68
N GLU A 377 -12.74 -10.45 -9.84
CA GLU A 377 -12.58 -10.57 -8.38
C GLU A 377 -13.67 -11.46 -7.75
N LEU A 378 -14.91 -11.34 -8.22
CA LEU A 378 -16.05 -12.12 -7.71
C LEU A 378 -16.02 -13.58 -8.16
N LEU A 379 -15.62 -13.83 -9.42
CA LEU A 379 -15.44 -15.18 -9.95
C LEU A 379 -14.32 -15.92 -9.20
N GLN A 380 -13.23 -15.22 -8.87
CA GLN A 380 -12.15 -15.76 -8.05
C GLN A 380 -12.62 -16.10 -6.63
N ALA A 381 -13.44 -15.24 -6.03
CA ALA A 381 -14.03 -15.48 -4.71
C ALA A 381 -14.93 -16.73 -4.72
N LEU A 382 -15.76 -16.89 -5.75
CA LEU A 382 -16.60 -18.07 -5.95
C LEU A 382 -15.77 -19.35 -6.08
N HIS A 383 -14.72 -19.35 -6.90
CA HIS A 383 -13.81 -20.49 -7.04
C HIS A 383 -13.05 -20.82 -5.75
N SER A 384 -12.85 -19.82 -4.87
CA SER A 384 -12.20 -20.01 -3.57
C SER A 384 -13.16 -20.48 -2.47
N GLY A 385 -14.41 -20.81 -2.81
CA GLY A 385 -15.43 -21.31 -1.88
C GLY A 385 -16.07 -20.23 -1.00
N ILE A 386 -15.87 -18.94 -1.32
CA ILE A 386 -16.47 -17.83 -0.57
C ILE A 386 -17.92 -17.65 -1.04
N THR A 387 -18.87 -18.00 -0.17
CA THR A 387 -20.32 -17.92 -0.46
C THR A 387 -20.98 -16.63 0.07
N GLY A 388 -20.31 -15.92 0.98
CA GLY A 388 -20.75 -14.64 1.53
C GLY A 388 -20.24 -13.42 0.77
N ARG A 389 -20.30 -12.25 1.42
CA ARG A 389 -19.77 -10.98 0.88
C ARG A 389 -18.30 -11.10 0.49
N ALA A 390 -17.97 -10.79 -0.75
CA ALA A 390 -16.59 -10.86 -1.24
C ALA A 390 -15.74 -9.69 -0.68
N GLY A 391 -14.74 -10.01 0.15
CA GLY A 391 -13.66 -9.07 0.53
C GLY A 391 -14.13 -7.77 1.19
N GLY A 392 -15.14 -7.83 2.06
CA GLY A 392 -15.67 -6.66 2.78
C GLY A 392 -16.51 -5.71 1.92
N ARG A 393 -16.92 -6.14 0.72
CA ARG A 393 -17.79 -5.39 -0.19
C ARG A 393 -19.17 -6.02 -0.29
N ASP A 394 -20.17 -5.20 -0.63
CA ASP A 394 -21.57 -5.63 -0.73
C ASP A 394 -21.90 -6.27 -2.10
N TYR A 395 -21.10 -7.28 -2.50
CA TYR A 395 -21.31 -8.10 -3.69
C TYR A 395 -21.40 -9.58 -3.32
N PHE A 396 -22.30 -10.29 -3.98
CA PHE A 396 -22.52 -11.72 -3.82
C PHE A 396 -22.20 -12.46 -5.12
N PRO A 397 -21.70 -13.71 -5.07
CA PRO A 397 -21.40 -14.47 -6.30
C PRO A 397 -22.60 -14.61 -7.27
N ALA A 398 -23.83 -14.52 -6.76
CA ALA A 398 -25.05 -14.51 -7.57
C ALA A 398 -25.12 -13.30 -8.53
N ASP A 399 -24.43 -12.19 -8.24
CA ASP A 399 -24.47 -10.95 -9.02
C ASP A 399 -23.66 -11.05 -10.33
N LEU A 400 -22.89 -12.13 -10.55
CA LEU A 400 -22.02 -12.29 -11.72
C LEU A 400 -22.78 -12.08 -13.05
N ALA A 401 -23.96 -12.68 -13.20
CA ALA A 401 -24.75 -12.56 -14.43
C ALA A 401 -25.16 -11.10 -14.68
N MET A 402 -25.65 -10.41 -13.65
CA MET A 402 -26.04 -9.01 -13.74
C MET A 402 -24.84 -8.11 -14.07
N LEU A 403 -23.71 -8.30 -13.39
CA LEU A 403 -22.48 -7.54 -13.63
C LEU A 403 -21.96 -7.73 -15.06
N SER A 404 -22.04 -8.95 -15.59
CA SER A 404 -21.64 -9.21 -16.98
C SER A 404 -22.54 -8.50 -17.99
N SER A 405 -23.85 -8.48 -17.76
CA SER A 405 -24.81 -7.78 -18.61
C SER A 405 -24.60 -6.27 -18.59
N LEU A 406 -24.55 -5.66 -17.40
CA LEU A 406 -24.29 -4.22 -17.22
C LEU A 406 -22.96 -3.79 -17.83
N GLY A 407 -21.94 -4.64 -17.68
CA GLY A 407 -20.61 -4.38 -18.17
C GLY A 407 -20.49 -4.45 -19.68
N ALA A 408 -21.04 -5.49 -20.31
CA ALA A 408 -21.09 -5.59 -21.76
C ALA A 408 -21.93 -4.46 -22.37
N ALA A 409 -23.09 -4.15 -21.78
CA ALA A 409 -23.94 -3.03 -22.21
C ALA A 409 -23.20 -1.68 -22.14
N SER A 410 -22.49 -1.41 -21.05
CA SER A 410 -21.65 -0.20 -20.91
C SER A 410 -20.57 -0.14 -22.00
N GLY A 411 -19.95 -1.28 -22.35
CA GLY A 411 -18.97 -1.36 -23.43
C GLY A 411 -19.56 -1.02 -24.80
N TYR A 412 -20.74 -1.55 -25.11
CA TYR A 412 -21.41 -1.27 -26.39
C TYR A 412 -21.97 0.16 -26.43
N LEU A 413 -22.40 0.72 -25.30
CA LEU A 413 -22.74 2.14 -25.20
C LEU A 413 -21.54 3.03 -25.48
N ALA A 414 -20.32 2.66 -25.05
CA ALA A 414 -19.11 3.39 -25.45
C ALA A 414 -18.91 3.38 -26.98
N VAL A 415 -19.13 2.24 -27.65
CA VAL A 415 -19.08 2.15 -29.12
C VAL A 415 -20.15 3.03 -29.77
N MET A 416 -21.37 3.05 -29.22
CA MET A 416 -22.45 3.91 -29.70
C MET A 416 -22.09 5.39 -29.55
N VAL A 417 -21.55 5.79 -28.41
CA VAL A 417 -21.10 7.18 -28.16
C VAL A 417 -19.97 7.57 -29.14
N LEU A 418 -19.06 6.65 -29.46
CA LEU A 418 -18.05 6.87 -30.50
C LEU A 418 -18.69 7.08 -31.88
N ALA A 419 -19.73 6.33 -32.22
CA ALA A 419 -20.46 6.54 -33.48
C ALA A 419 -21.15 7.92 -33.52
N LEU A 420 -21.71 8.37 -32.40
CA LEU A 420 -22.29 9.72 -32.27
C LEU A 420 -21.23 10.82 -32.39
N TYR A 421 -20.05 10.62 -31.79
CA TYR A 421 -18.90 11.52 -31.92
C TYR A 421 -18.48 11.73 -33.38
N ILE A 422 -18.45 10.65 -34.18
CA ILE A 422 -18.07 10.73 -35.61
C ILE A 422 -19.07 11.56 -36.43
N HIS A 423 -20.34 11.63 -36.01
CA HIS A 423 -21.38 12.38 -36.71
C HIS A 423 -21.50 13.85 -36.27
N ASP A 424 -20.82 14.23 -35.19
CA ASP A 424 -20.85 15.57 -34.65
C ASP A 424 -20.13 16.56 -35.58
N SER A 425 -20.79 17.68 -35.90
CA SER A 425 -20.30 18.63 -36.92
C SER A 425 -18.98 19.29 -36.53
N ALA A 426 -18.78 19.61 -35.24
CA ALA A 426 -17.54 20.18 -34.74
C ALA A 426 -16.38 19.18 -34.85
N THR A 427 -16.67 17.91 -34.62
CA THR A 427 -15.70 16.81 -34.77
C THR A 427 -15.34 16.55 -36.23
N THR A 428 -16.32 16.53 -37.13
CA THR A 428 -16.04 16.31 -38.57
C THR A 428 -15.14 17.38 -39.18
N ALA A 429 -15.14 18.60 -38.63
CA ALA A 429 -14.28 19.69 -39.09
C ALA A 429 -12.79 19.48 -38.77
N LEU A 430 -12.44 18.60 -37.82
CA LEU A 430 -11.05 18.29 -37.42
C LEU A 430 -10.36 17.26 -38.34
N TYR A 431 -11.11 16.58 -39.21
CA TYR A 431 -10.62 15.44 -39.99
C TYR A 431 -10.88 15.64 -41.48
N ALA A 432 -9.86 15.44 -42.35
CA ALA A 432 -10.04 15.52 -43.80
C ALA A 432 -10.94 14.39 -44.33
N HIS A 433 -10.90 13.21 -43.72
CA HIS A 433 -11.69 12.05 -44.14
C HIS A 433 -12.41 11.34 -42.98
N PRO A 434 -13.46 11.95 -42.39
CA PRO A 434 -14.16 11.41 -41.21
C PRO A 434 -14.76 10.01 -41.40
N ARG A 435 -15.05 9.60 -42.64
CA ARG A 435 -15.62 8.30 -42.97
C ARG A 435 -14.74 7.12 -42.55
N TRP A 436 -13.42 7.29 -42.54
CA TRP A 436 -12.51 6.21 -42.12
C TRP A 436 -12.65 5.88 -40.64
N ILE A 437 -13.01 6.87 -39.81
CA ILE A 437 -13.17 6.71 -38.35
C ILE A 437 -14.26 5.67 -38.02
N TRP A 438 -15.22 5.42 -38.92
CA TRP A 438 -16.22 4.35 -38.74
C TRP A 438 -15.60 2.96 -38.59
N LEU A 439 -14.39 2.71 -39.10
CA LEU A 439 -13.67 1.44 -38.88
C LEU A 439 -13.24 1.26 -37.41
N ALA A 440 -13.18 2.34 -36.62
CA ALA A 440 -12.87 2.27 -35.20
C ALA A 440 -13.99 1.59 -34.39
N CYS A 441 -15.26 1.75 -34.81
CA CYS A 441 -16.42 1.14 -34.16
C CYS A 441 -16.38 -0.41 -34.15
N PRO A 442 -16.25 -1.13 -35.28
CA PRO A 442 -16.17 -2.59 -35.27
C PRO A 442 -14.90 -3.09 -34.58
N VAL A 443 -13.76 -2.39 -34.69
CA VAL A 443 -12.53 -2.75 -33.97
C VAL A 443 -12.75 -2.70 -32.45
N LEU A 444 -13.33 -1.61 -31.96
CA LEU A 444 -13.62 -1.46 -30.53
C LEU A 444 -14.69 -2.46 -30.06
N LEU A 445 -15.72 -2.72 -30.88
CA LEU A 445 -16.74 -3.71 -30.57
C LEU A 445 -16.13 -5.11 -30.42
N LEU A 446 -15.30 -5.54 -31.37
CA LEU A 446 -14.56 -6.81 -31.30
C LEU A 446 -13.69 -6.90 -30.05
N TRP A 447 -12.98 -5.81 -29.72
CA TRP A 447 -12.16 -5.75 -28.52
C TRP A 447 -12.99 -5.88 -27.24
N MET A 448 -14.11 -5.14 -27.12
CA MET A 448 -15.01 -5.22 -25.98
C MET A 448 -15.60 -6.61 -25.81
N THR A 449 -16.11 -7.22 -26.89
CA THR A 449 -16.63 -8.60 -26.87
C THR A 449 -15.55 -9.57 -26.41
N ARG A 450 -14.32 -9.44 -26.93
CA ARG A 450 -13.20 -10.32 -26.55
C ARG A 450 -12.85 -10.19 -25.07
N VAL A 451 -12.76 -8.97 -24.53
CA VAL A 451 -12.45 -8.71 -23.12
C VAL A 451 -13.49 -9.40 -22.22
N TRP A 452 -14.77 -9.25 -22.52
CA TRP A 452 -15.84 -9.90 -21.75
C TRP A 452 -15.83 -11.42 -21.86
N LEU A 453 -15.61 -11.98 -23.06
CA LEU A 453 -15.48 -13.43 -23.24
C LEU A 453 -14.30 -14.04 -22.47
N LEU A 454 -13.14 -13.37 -22.47
CA LEU A 454 -11.97 -13.83 -21.71
C LEU A 454 -12.20 -13.77 -20.20
N THR A 455 -12.90 -12.74 -19.75
CA THR A 455 -13.25 -12.54 -18.34
C THR A 455 -14.24 -13.59 -17.86
N HIS A 456 -15.26 -13.88 -18.65
CA HIS A 456 -16.22 -14.96 -18.38
C HIS A 456 -15.54 -16.34 -18.30
N ARG A 457 -14.49 -16.57 -19.11
CA ARG A 457 -13.67 -17.79 -19.08
C ARG A 457 -12.67 -17.85 -17.91
N GLY A 458 -12.67 -16.88 -17.01
CA GLY A 458 -11.74 -16.82 -15.87
C GLY A 458 -10.27 -16.61 -16.27
N ARG A 459 -10.00 -16.02 -17.45
CA ARG A 459 -8.62 -15.76 -17.92
C ARG A 459 -8.14 -14.34 -17.64
N MET A 460 -8.97 -13.51 -17.00
CA MET A 460 -8.64 -12.13 -16.66
C MET A 460 -8.13 -12.03 -15.21
N ASN A 461 -6.81 -12.12 -15.04
CA ASN A 461 -6.17 -12.10 -13.72
C ASN A 461 -5.55 -10.73 -13.35
N ASP A 462 -5.35 -9.88 -14.35
CA ASP A 462 -4.74 -8.55 -14.21
C ASP A 462 -5.80 -7.44 -14.26
N ASP A 463 -5.41 -6.23 -13.88
CA ASP A 463 -6.24 -5.04 -14.11
C ASP A 463 -6.53 -4.90 -15.63
N PRO A 464 -7.78 -4.70 -16.06
CA PRO A 464 -8.15 -4.72 -17.47
C PRO A 464 -7.40 -3.70 -18.33
N VAL A 465 -7.01 -2.57 -17.75
CA VAL A 465 -6.19 -1.55 -18.44
C VAL A 465 -4.76 -2.05 -18.67
N VAL A 466 -4.20 -2.77 -17.69
CA VAL A 466 -2.87 -3.39 -17.82
C VAL A 466 -2.91 -4.57 -18.80
N PHE A 467 -4.00 -5.36 -18.78
CA PHE A 467 -4.24 -6.41 -19.76
C PHE A 467 -4.26 -5.86 -21.20
N ALA A 468 -4.94 -4.72 -21.43
CA ALA A 468 -4.98 -4.07 -22.74
C ALA A 468 -3.59 -3.72 -23.28
N MET A 469 -2.66 -3.35 -22.39
CA MET A 469 -1.28 -2.98 -22.73
C MET A 469 -0.31 -4.16 -22.85
N ARG A 470 -0.66 -5.35 -22.37
CA ARG A 470 0.21 -6.55 -22.40
C ARG A 470 -0.21 -7.57 -23.44
N ASP A 471 -1.51 -7.70 -23.67
CA ASP A 471 -2.04 -8.69 -24.60
C ASP A 471 -1.79 -8.27 -26.06
N ARG A 472 -1.12 -9.15 -26.82
CA ARG A 472 -0.67 -8.85 -28.19
C ARG A 472 -1.82 -8.51 -29.14
N LEU A 473 -2.96 -9.20 -29.00
CA LEU A 473 -4.14 -8.95 -29.84
C LEU A 473 -4.83 -7.64 -29.45
N SER A 474 -4.94 -7.33 -28.16
CA SER A 474 -5.41 -6.03 -27.68
C SER A 474 -4.53 -4.89 -28.20
N LEU A 475 -3.20 -5.04 -28.15
CA LEU A 475 -2.26 -4.08 -28.71
C LEU A 475 -2.43 -3.92 -30.23
N ALA A 476 -2.57 -5.03 -30.97
CA ALA A 476 -2.82 -4.97 -32.41
C ALA A 476 -4.12 -4.22 -32.74
N MET A 477 -5.21 -4.52 -32.02
CA MET A 477 -6.49 -3.80 -32.16
C MET A 477 -6.36 -2.32 -31.79
N GLY A 478 -5.61 -2.00 -30.74
CA GLY A 478 -5.32 -0.62 -30.35
C GLY A 478 -4.51 0.15 -31.40
N VAL A 479 -3.51 -0.49 -32.02
CA VAL A 479 -2.74 0.09 -33.12
C VAL A 479 -3.63 0.34 -34.33
N VAL A 480 -4.47 -0.63 -34.72
CA VAL A 480 -5.45 -0.43 -35.81
C VAL A 480 -6.40 0.72 -35.48
N PHE A 481 -6.90 0.80 -34.24
CA PHE A 481 -7.74 1.91 -33.79
C PHE A 481 -7.02 3.25 -33.95
N CYS A 482 -5.78 3.39 -33.47
CA CYS A 482 -5.00 4.63 -33.64
C CYS A 482 -4.70 4.95 -35.12
N LEU A 483 -4.39 3.94 -35.95
CA LEU A 483 -4.14 4.12 -37.38
C LEU A 483 -5.38 4.65 -38.11
N VAL A 484 -6.57 4.14 -37.76
CA VAL A 484 -7.83 4.62 -38.34
C VAL A 484 -8.01 6.12 -38.11
N PHE A 485 -7.77 6.59 -36.88
CA PHE A 485 -7.81 8.02 -36.56
C PHE A 485 -6.73 8.80 -37.29
N TRP A 486 -5.50 8.28 -37.33
CA TRP A 486 -4.39 8.93 -38.04
C TRP A 486 -4.65 9.10 -39.53
N THR A 487 -5.24 8.10 -40.20
CA THR A 487 -5.58 8.18 -41.63
C THR A 487 -6.77 9.10 -41.93
N ALA A 488 -7.53 9.48 -40.90
CA ALA A 488 -8.66 10.39 -41.06
C ALA A 488 -8.25 11.87 -40.97
N ILE A 489 -7.10 12.17 -40.36
CA ILE A 489 -6.48 13.50 -40.32
C ILE A 489 -6.08 13.87 -41.75
#